data_AF-A0A9X5BET3-F1
#
_entry.id   AF-A0A9X5BET3-F1
#
_cell.length_a   1.000
_cell.length_b   1.000
_cell.length_c   1.000
_cell.angle_alpha   90.00
_cell.angle_beta   90.00
_cell.angle_gamma   90.00
#
_symmetry.space_group_name_H-M   'P 1'
#
loop_
_entity.id
_entity.type
_entity.pdbx_description
1 polymer ?
#
loop_
_entity_poly.entity_id
_entity_poly.type
_entity_poly.pdbx_seq_one_letter_code
_entity_poly.pdbx_strand_id
1 'polypeptide(L)' 'MTYYALSYKSAVPMTTLIHIVDKSTVNPGVLTIGKLCDGFGITLKEFFDSPEFESIERFDM' A
#
# COMPACT_ATOMS: atom_id res chain seq x y z
N MET A 1 3.96 -10.58 -9.52
CA MET A 1 3.52 -11.29 -8.29
C MET A 1 2.00 -11.45 -8.34
N THR A 2 1.44 -12.55 -7.86
CA THR A 2 -0.04 -12.72 -7.77
C THR A 2 -0.58 -12.06 -6.50
N TYR A 3 -1.89 -11.72 -6.46
CA TYR A 3 -2.51 -11.18 -5.25
C TYR A 3 -2.40 -12.14 -4.06
N TYR A 4 -2.57 -13.45 -4.29
CA TYR A 4 -2.37 -14.47 -3.27
C TYR A 4 -0.96 -14.42 -2.67
N ALA A 5 0.07 -14.34 -3.52
CA ALA A 5 1.46 -14.28 -3.07
C ALA A 5 1.75 -13.00 -2.28
N LEU A 6 1.20 -11.85 -2.70
CA LEU A 6 1.35 -10.59 -1.98
C LEU A 6 0.64 -10.63 -0.63
N SER A 7 -0.60 -11.10 -0.57
CA SER A 7 -1.36 -11.24 0.68
C SER A 7 -0.61 -12.13 1.68
N TYR A 8 -0.08 -13.25 1.21
CA TYR A 8 0.70 -14.16 2.05
C TYR A 8 1.97 -13.49 2.59
N LYS A 9 2.77 -12.85 1.72
CA LYS A 9 4.04 -12.23 2.11
C LYS A 9 3.88 -10.98 3.00
N SER A 10 2.83 -10.20 2.78
CA SER A 10 2.56 -8.97 3.54
C SER A 10 1.79 -9.21 4.85
N ALA A 11 1.30 -10.43 5.09
CA ALA A 11 0.35 -10.72 6.15
C ALA A 11 -0.88 -9.78 6.15
N VAL A 12 -1.28 -9.30 4.96
CA VAL A 12 -2.52 -8.55 4.74
C VAL A 12 -3.57 -9.51 4.21
N PRO A 13 -4.78 -9.58 4.81
CA PRO A 13 -5.84 -10.46 4.33
C PRO A 13 -6.17 -10.22 2.85
N MET A 14 -6.44 -11.30 2.10
CA MET A 14 -6.81 -11.21 0.68
C MET A 14 -7.97 -10.25 0.44
N THR A 15 -9.00 -10.28 1.30
CA THR A 15 -10.16 -9.38 1.20
C THR A 15 -9.76 -7.91 1.34
N THR A 16 -8.90 -7.58 2.30
CA THR A 16 -8.35 -6.23 2.48
C THR A 16 -7.54 -5.81 1.27
N LEU A 17 -6.66 -6.69 0.75
CA LEU A 17 -5.87 -6.41 -0.44
C LEU A 17 -6.76 -6.11 -1.65
N ILE A 18 -7.80 -6.93 -1.88
CA ILE A 18 -8.74 -6.71 -2.98
C ILE A 18 -9.50 -5.38 -2.80
N HIS A 19 -9.95 -5.05 -1.59
CA HIS A 19 -10.61 -3.77 -1.34
C HIS A 19 -9.71 -2.55 -1.52
N ILE A 20 -8.40 -2.69 -1.34
CA ILE A 20 -7.44 -1.62 -1.66
C ILE A 20 -7.29 -1.49 -3.18
N VAL A 21 -7.14 -2.61 -3.89
CA VAL A 21 -6.95 -2.65 -5.34
C VAL A 21 -8.19 -2.17 -6.10
N ASP A 22 -9.38 -2.56 -5.67
CA ASP A 22 -10.66 -2.16 -6.26
C ASP A 22 -11.10 -0.74 -5.85
N LYS A 23 -10.33 -0.07 -4.99
CA LYS A 23 -10.57 1.28 -4.47
C LYS A 23 -11.80 1.42 -3.56
N SER A 24 -12.37 0.31 -3.07
CA SER A 24 -13.40 0.33 -2.02
C SER A 24 -12.84 0.82 -0.68
N THR A 25 -11.56 0.52 -0.41
CA THR A 25 -10.78 1.14 0.66
C THR A 25 -10.09 2.38 0.11
N VAL A 26 -10.67 3.55 0.39
CA VAL A 26 -10.16 4.84 -0.12
C VAL A 26 -8.94 5.35 0.66
N ASN A 27 -8.80 4.96 1.93
CA ASN A 27 -7.71 5.43 2.81
C ASN A 27 -7.07 4.27 3.60
N PRO A 28 -6.24 3.43 2.95
CA PRO A 28 -5.48 2.42 3.67
C PRO A 28 -4.51 3.08 4.65
N GLY A 29 -4.57 2.69 5.93
CA GLY A 29 -3.65 3.22 6.93
C GLY A 29 -2.18 2.91 6.60
N VAL A 30 -1.27 3.79 7.01
CA VAL A 30 0.17 3.70 6.69
C VAL A 30 0.81 2.37 7.11
N LEU A 31 0.36 1.75 8.21
CA LEU A 31 0.84 0.44 8.64
C LEU A 31 0.47 -0.68 7.66
N THR A 32 -0.71 -0.59 7.04
CA THR A 32 -1.13 -1.53 5.98
C THR A 32 -0.27 -1.34 4.74
N ILE A 33 0.04 -0.09 4.36
CA ILE A 33 0.97 0.21 3.27
C ILE A 33 2.35 -0.36 3.58
N GLY A 34 2.87 -0.17 4.79
CA GLY A 34 4.15 -0.74 5.24
C GLY A 34 4.22 -2.25 5.11
N LYS A 35 3.17 -2.96 5.55
CA LYS A 35 3.06 -4.42 5.36
C LYS A 35 3.09 -4.84 3.90
N LEU A 36 2.42 -4.09 3.02
CA LEU A 36 2.46 -4.35 1.58
C LEU A 36 3.87 -4.14 1.03
N CYS A 37 4.56 -3.07 1.47
CA CYS A 37 5.96 -2.81 1.12
C CYS A 37 6.87 -3.98 1.53
N ASP A 38 6.73 -4.49 2.76
CA ASP A 38 7.44 -5.69 3.23
C ASP A 38 7.18 -6.89 2.31
N GLY A 39 5.92 -7.07 1.87
CA GLY A 39 5.54 -8.12 0.93
C GLY A 39 6.14 -7.97 -0.47
N PHE A 40 6.39 -6.72 -0.91
CA PHE A 40 7.11 -6.40 -2.14
C PHE A 40 8.63 -6.45 -1.98
N GLY A 41 9.16 -6.47 -0.76
CA GLY A 41 10.59 -6.43 -0.47
C GLY A 41 11.19 -5.03 -0.64
N ILE A 42 10.38 -3.98 -0.47
CA ILE A 42 10.81 -2.58 -0.49
C ILE A 42 10.53 -1.93 0.85
N THR A 43 11.24 -0.86 1.15
CA THR A 43 10.97 -0.01 2.31
C THR A 43 9.81 0.93 2.04
N LEU A 44 9.18 1.41 3.11
CA LEU A 44 8.15 2.45 3.01
C LEU A 44 8.72 3.75 2.40
N LYS A 45 10.01 4.03 2.61
CA LYS A 45 10.71 5.16 1.99
C LYS A 45 10.71 5.02 0.46
N GLU A 46 11.12 3.86 -0.06
CA GLU A 46 11.14 3.61 -1.52
C GLU A 46 9.74 3.65 -2.13
N PHE A 47 8.72 3.23 -1.39
CA PHE A 47 7.33 3.36 -1.86
C PHE A 47 6.89 4.82 -2.06
N PHE A 48 7.28 5.72 -1.14
CA PHE A 48 6.94 7.15 -1.22
C PHE A 48 7.92 7.96 -2.07
N ASP A 49 9.05 7.37 -2.49
CA ASP A 49 10.03 7.96 -3.41
C ASP A 49 9.57 7.81 -4.87
N SER A 50 8.40 8.40 -5.17
CA SER A 50 7.73 8.31 -6.48
C SER A 50 7.12 9.65 -6.88
N PRO A 51 7.10 10.02 -8.19
CA PRO A 51 6.57 11.31 -8.66
C PRO A 51 5.12 11.60 -8.23
N GLU A 52 4.31 10.57 -8.02
CA GLU A 52 2.94 10.67 -7.54
C GLU A 52 2.83 11.35 -6.16
N PHE A 53 3.91 11.34 -5.38
CA PHE A 53 3.96 11.96 -4.05
C PHE A 53 4.62 13.36 -4.07
N GLU A 54 5.28 13.76 -5.17
CA GLU A 54 5.97 15.06 -5.27
C GLU A 54 4.99 16.24 -5.29
N SER A 55 3.78 16.05 -5.84
CA SER A 55 2.75 17.09 -5.94
C SER A 55 1.76 17.11 -4.76
N ILE A 56 2.00 16.33 -3.70
CA ILE A 56 1.15 16.34 -2.50
C ILE A 56 1.58 17.53 -1.63
N GLU A 57 1.09 18.73 -1.97
CA GLU A 57 1.55 19.97 -1.37
C GLU A 57 0.96 20.26 0.02
N ARG A 58 -0.25 19.79 0.33
CA ARG A 58 -0.92 19.92 1.64
C ARG A 58 -2.23 19.14 1.65
N PHE A 59 -2.51 18.48 2.77
CA PHE A 59 -3.90 18.21 3.14
C PHE A 59 -4.40 19.50 3.79
N ASP A 60 -5.24 20.25 3.08
CA ASP A 60 -5.94 21.39 3.69
C ASP A 60 -6.73 20.86 4.90
N MET A 61 -6.38 21.35 6.09
CA MET A 61 -7.09 21.09 7.35
C MET A 61 -8.22 22.10 7.51
#